data_AF-A0A537TEH1-F1
#
_entry.id   AF-A0A537TEH1-F1
#
_cell.length_a   1.000
_cell.length_b   1.000
_cell.length_c   1.000
_cell.angle_alpha   90.00
_cell.angle_beta   90.00
_cell.angle_gamma   90.00
#
_symmetry.space_group_name_H-M   'P 1'
#
loop_
_entity.id
_entity.type
_entity.pdbx_description
1 polymer ?
#
loop_
_entity_poly.entity_id
_entity_poly.type
_entity_poly.pdbx_seq_one_letter_code
_entity_poly.pdbx_strand_id
1 'polypeptide(L)'
;MITVILIAAAFLGGALNSLAGGGTLVTFPALLFAGLNPIDANASSVVALFSGTFAGAWAYRRNILAVAEFSVLGLFVLSLVGGLIGALLLLWTPTTIFASLVPWLILFATVVFAIGHFAPVGAIQRIQLGPRRALVPLFLIAIYGGYFGGGIGFLMLAAFTLFGMRDIHAMNGLKMGLVGVMTITAVVTFIAANVVR
;
A
#
# COMPACT_ATOMS: atom_id res chain seq x y z
N MET A 1 -12.69 -10.71 25.00
CA MET A 1 -13.26 -10.86 23.65
C MET A 1 -12.52 -10.02 22.62
N ILE A 2 -12.34 -8.71 22.84
CA ILE A 2 -11.63 -7.79 21.92
C ILE A 2 -10.19 -8.26 21.58
N THR A 3 -9.41 -8.74 22.55
CA THR A 3 -8.05 -9.23 22.31
C THR A 3 -7.99 -10.40 21.32
N VAL A 4 -8.95 -11.32 21.38
CA VAL A 4 -9.02 -12.47 20.45
C VAL A 4 -9.31 -11.98 19.03
N ILE A 5 -10.19 -10.99 18.89
CA ILE A 5 -10.50 -10.36 17.59
C ILE A 5 -9.26 -9.67 17.03
N LEU A 6 -8.52 -8.93 17.85
CA LEU A 6 -7.29 -8.25 17.41
C LEU A 6 -6.19 -9.23 17.01
N ILE A 7 -6.00 -10.32 17.76
CA ILE A 7 -5.05 -11.38 17.40
C ILE A 7 -5.46 -12.02 16.06
N ALA A 8 -6.73 -12.39 15.90
CA ALA A 8 -7.22 -12.96 14.65
C ALA A 8 -7.06 -11.98 13.47
N ALA A 9 -7.39 -10.71 13.67
CA ALA A 9 -7.24 -9.66 12.67
C ALA A 9 -5.76 -9.42 12.31
N ALA A 10 -4.84 -9.47 13.27
CA ALA A 10 -3.40 -9.35 13.02
C ALA A 10 -2.87 -10.53 12.19
N PHE A 11 -3.25 -11.77 12.52
CA PHE A 11 -2.86 -12.96 11.76
C PHE A 11 -3.45 -12.94 10.33
N LEU A 12 -4.76 -12.71 10.19
CA LEU A 12 -5.43 -12.63 8.90
C LEU A 12 -4.90 -11.46 8.07
N GLY A 13 -4.74 -10.30 8.70
CA GLY A 13 -4.17 -9.11 8.08
C GLY A 13 -2.76 -9.36 7.56
N GLY A 14 -1.90 -10.00 8.37
CA GLY A 14 -0.54 -10.38 7.97
C GLY A 14 -0.55 -11.32 6.75
N ALA A 15 -1.39 -12.35 6.77
CA ALA A 15 -1.53 -13.30 5.65
C ALA A 15 -1.99 -12.59 4.37
N LEU A 16 -3.04 -11.76 4.45
CA LEU A 16 -3.56 -10.99 3.32
C LEU A 16 -2.56 -9.94 2.81
N ASN A 17 -1.79 -9.34 3.71
CA ASN A 17 -0.74 -8.39 3.34
C ASN A 17 0.37 -9.08 2.55
N SER A 18 0.79 -10.28 2.98
CA SER A 18 1.80 -11.07 2.27
C SER A 18 1.36 -11.51 0.88
N LEU A 19 0.08 -11.87 0.72
CA LEU A 19 -0.47 -12.33 -0.56
C LEU A 19 -0.69 -11.19 -1.54
N ALA A 20 -1.43 -10.17 -1.10
CA ALA A 20 -2.03 -9.19 -2.02
C ALA A 20 -1.87 -7.72 -1.57
N GLY A 21 -1.31 -7.47 -0.37
CA GLY A 21 -1.19 -6.11 0.18
C GLY A 21 -2.51 -5.55 0.73
N GLY A 22 -3.43 -6.43 1.14
CA GLY A 22 -4.77 -6.08 1.64
C GLY A 22 -4.92 -6.10 3.16
N GLY A 23 -3.83 -6.30 3.93
CA GLY A 23 -3.93 -6.58 5.37
C GLY A 23 -4.58 -5.46 6.20
N THR A 24 -4.40 -4.21 5.78
CA THR A 24 -5.00 -3.04 6.45
C THR A 24 -6.52 -3.09 6.40
N LEU A 25 -7.10 -3.69 5.35
CA LEU A 25 -8.56 -3.81 5.22
C LEU A 25 -9.19 -4.68 6.31
N VAL A 26 -8.40 -5.51 6.99
CA VAL A 26 -8.85 -6.34 8.12
C VAL A 26 -8.42 -5.75 9.45
N THR A 27 -7.17 -5.32 9.56
CA THR A 27 -6.61 -4.80 10.83
C THR A 27 -7.17 -3.42 11.20
N PHE A 28 -7.41 -2.54 10.23
CA PHE A 28 -7.92 -1.20 10.49
C PHE A 28 -9.34 -1.21 11.09
N PRO A 29 -10.35 -1.90 10.51
CA PRO A 29 -11.68 -1.97 11.14
C PRO A 29 -11.66 -2.66 12.50
N ALA A 30 -10.78 -3.64 12.71
CA ALA A 30 -10.63 -4.32 14.00
C ALA A 30 -10.10 -3.37 15.09
N LEU A 31 -9.16 -2.48 14.76
CA LEU A 31 -8.62 -1.47 15.68
C LEU A 31 -9.65 -0.36 15.96
N LEU A 32 -10.42 0.06 14.95
CA LEU A 32 -11.57 0.95 15.16
C LEU A 32 -12.59 0.32 16.11
N PHE A 33 -12.89 -0.97 15.92
CA PHE A 33 -13.80 -1.71 16.80
C PHE A 33 -13.26 -1.82 18.24
N ALA A 34 -11.94 -1.85 18.41
CA ALA A 34 -11.29 -1.80 19.71
C ALA A 34 -11.30 -0.39 20.37
N GLY A 35 -11.88 0.61 19.70
CA GLY A 35 -12.08 1.95 20.24
C GLY A 35 -10.95 2.94 19.95
N LEU A 36 -9.98 2.58 19.10
CA LEU A 36 -8.97 3.54 18.65
C LEU A 36 -9.61 4.58 17.75
N ASN A 37 -9.08 5.80 17.82
CA ASN A 37 -9.43 6.82 16.84
C ASN A 37 -8.94 6.37 15.44
N PRO A 38 -9.55 6.83 14.35
CA PRO A 38 -9.14 6.50 12.99
C PRO A 38 -7.66 6.67 12.66
N ILE A 39 -7.00 7.73 13.13
CA ILE A 39 -5.58 7.98 12.80
C ILE A 39 -4.69 6.96 13.52
N ASP A 40 -4.92 6.77 14.82
CA ASP A 40 -4.20 5.80 15.66
C ASP A 40 -4.43 4.37 15.14
N ALA A 41 -5.67 4.02 14.78
CA ALA A 41 -6.01 2.72 14.20
C ALA A 41 -5.26 2.47 12.88
N ASN A 42 -5.14 3.48 12.02
CA ASN A 42 -4.40 3.35 10.77
C ASN A 42 -2.90 3.22 11.03
N ALA A 43 -2.33 4.08 11.87
CA ALA A 43 -0.92 4.06 12.22
C ALA A 43 -0.51 2.72 12.84
N SER A 44 -1.27 2.22 13.82
CA SER A 44 -1.05 0.91 14.45
C SER A 44 -1.19 -0.25 13.48
N SER A 45 -2.18 -0.20 12.57
CA SER A 45 -2.33 -1.20 11.51
C SER A 45 -1.11 -1.25 10.58
N VAL A 46 -0.63 -0.09 10.12
CA VAL A 46 0.55 0.02 9.25
C VAL A 46 1.79 -0.54 9.94
N VAL A 47 1.99 -0.23 11.22
CA VAL A 47 3.11 -0.77 12.02
C VAL A 47 2.99 -2.28 12.22
N ALA A 48 1.80 -2.80 12.50
CA ALA A 48 1.59 -4.25 12.67
C ALA A 48 1.95 -5.02 11.38
N LEU A 49 1.55 -4.48 10.23
CA LEU A 49 1.75 -5.11 8.92
C LEU A 49 3.14 -4.88 8.32
N PHE A 50 3.90 -3.91 8.84
CA PHE A 50 5.26 -3.62 8.41
C PHE A 50 6.15 -4.86 8.41
N SER A 51 6.04 -5.70 9.43
CA SER A 51 6.79 -6.96 9.55
C SER A 51 6.60 -7.86 8.32
N GLY A 52 5.36 -8.01 7.85
CA GLY A 52 5.01 -8.77 6.66
C GLY A 52 5.50 -8.12 5.37
N THR A 53 5.37 -6.80 5.25
CA THR A 53 5.87 -6.06 4.08
C THR A 53 7.40 -6.15 3.98
N PHE A 54 8.11 -6.02 5.10
CA PHE A 54 9.56 -6.13 5.18
C PHE A 54 10.04 -7.54 4.82
N ALA A 55 9.41 -8.58 5.37
CA ALA A 55 9.71 -9.96 5.03
C ALA A 55 9.48 -10.24 3.53
N GLY A 56 8.39 -9.72 2.96
CA GLY A 56 8.10 -9.81 1.52
C GLY A 56 9.15 -9.11 0.65
N ALA A 57 9.53 -7.88 1.01
CA ALA A 57 10.58 -7.13 0.32
C ALA A 57 11.93 -7.86 0.35
N TRP A 58 12.28 -8.45 1.50
CA TRP A 58 13.50 -9.24 1.65
C TRP A 58 13.46 -10.54 0.85
N ALA A 59 12.34 -11.26 0.86
CA ALA A 59 12.17 -12.50 0.11
C ALA A 59 12.33 -12.29 -1.40
N TYR A 60 11.72 -11.21 -1.93
CA TYR A 60 11.74 -10.89 -3.36
C TYR A 60 12.91 -10.00 -3.79
N ARG A 61 13.90 -9.73 -2.93
CA ARG A 61 15.02 -8.82 -3.21
C ARG A 61 15.78 -9.11 -4.51
N ARG A 62 15.86 -10.39 -4.92
CA ARG A 62 16.53 -10.81 -6.16
C ARG A 62 15.71 -10.51 -7.41
N ASN A 63 14.38 -10.39 -7.28
CA ASN A 63 13.46 -10.13 -8.37
C ASN A 63 13.21 -8.63 -8.60
N ILE A 64 13.55 -7.78 -7.62
CA ILE A 64 13.42 -6.31 -7.71
C ILE A 64 14.29 -5.74 -8.84
N LEU A 65 15.47 -6.33 -9.07
CA LEU A 65 16.46 -5.86 -10.05
C LEU A 65 16.21 -6.36 -11.49
N ALA A 66 15.22 -7.24 -11.69
CA ALA A 66 14.94 -7.85 -12.99
C ALA A 66 14.17 -6.91 -13.95
N VAL A 67 13.76 -5.72 -13.49
CA VAL A 67 12.99 -4.76 -14.29
C VAL A 67 13.95 -3.73 -14.90
N ALA A 68 14.47 -4.04 -16.10
CA ALA A 68 15.52 -3.26 -16.77
C ALA A 68 15.05 -1.94 -17.41
N GLU A 69 13.73 -1.69 -17.52
CA GLU A 69 13.19 -0.56 -18.29
C GLU A 69 12.97 0.73 -17.49
N PHE A 70 12.97 0.67 -16.15
CA PHE A 70 12.81 1.83 -15.27
C PHE A 70 14.05 2.06 -14.42
N SER A 71 14.36 3.33 -14.12
CA SER A 71 15.35 3.63 -13.08
C SER A 71 14.78 3.18 -11.73
N VAL A 72 15.18 1.98 -11.30
CA VAL A 72 14.76 1.38 -10.01
C VAL A 72 15.03 2.37 -8.88
N LEU A 73 16.21 3.01 -8.87
CA LEU A 73 16.56 4.03 -7.88
C LEU A 73 15.55 5.20 -7.88
N GLY A 74 15.16 5.71 -9.06
CA GLY A 74 14.20 6.79 -9.19
C GLY A 74 12.81 6.41 -8.65
N LEU A 75 12.36 5.17 -8.88
CA LEU A 75 11.10 4.68 -8.32
C LEU A 75 11.15 4.58 -6.80
N PHE A 76 12.26 4.11 -6.24
CA PHE A 76 12.45 4.03 -4.79
C PHE A 76 12.45 5.42 -4.15
N VAL A 77 13.13 6.41 -4.75
CA VAL A 77 13.11 7.80 -4.28
C VAL A 77 11.69 8.38 -4.36
N LEU A 78 10.99 8.13 -5.47
CA LEU A 78 9.60 8.58 -5.66
C LEU A 78 8.67 7.98 -4.59
N SER A 79 8.83 6.69 -4.29
CA SER A 79 8.09 5.99 -3.24
C SER A 79 8.42 6.50 -1.84
N LEU A 80 9.67 6.84 -1.56
CA LEU A 80 10.09 7.44 -0.30
C LEU A 80 9.47 8.81 -0.11
N VAL A 81 9.60 9.70 -1.11
CA VAL A 81 9.06 11.07 -1.05
C VAL A 81 7.54 11.04 -0.99
N GLY A 82 6.89 10.24 -1.84
CA GLY A 82 5.44 10.09 -1.83
C GLY A 82 4.94 9.50 -0.51
N GLY A 83 5.60 8.46 0.01
CA GLY A 83 5.27 7.85 1.30
C GLY A 83 5.40 8.83 2.47
N LEU A 84 6.44 9.67 2.47
CA LEU A 84 6.61 10.72 3.48
C LEU A 84 5.49 11.76 3.40
N ILE A 85 5.20 12.28 2.20
CA ILE A 85 4.14 13.26 1.99
C ILE A 85 2.79 12.68 2.42
N GLY A 86 2.50 11.44 2.04
CA GLY A 86 1.27 10.74 2.45
C GLY A 86 1.14 10.61 3.96
N ALA A 87 2.20 10.19 4.64
CA ALA A 87 2.20 10.04 6.09
C ALA A 87 2.00 11.38 6.82
N LEU A 88 2.69 12.43 6.35
CA LEU A 88 2.51 13.79 6.88
C LEU A 88 1.09 14.32 6.63
N LEU A 89 0.52 14.07 5.45
CA LEU A 89 -0.87 14.41 5.14
C LEU A 89 -1.84 13.71 6.09
N LEU A 90 -1.60 12.45 6.45
CA LEU A 90 -2.45 11.76 7.42
C LEU A 90 -2.41 12.45 8.77
N LEU A 91 -1.21 12.78 9.26
CA LEU A 91 -1.02 13.47 10.54
C LEU A 91 -1.64 14.87 10.58
N TRP A 92 -1.68 15.55 9.43
CA TRP A 92 -2.31 16.86 9.30
C TRP A 92 -3.83 16.79 9.10
N THR A 93 -4.37 15.63 8.75
CA THR A 93 -5.80 15.47 8.46
C THR A 93 -6.58 15.31 9.76
N PRO A 94 -7.64 16.11 9.99
CA PRO A 94 -8.54 15.90 11.11
C PRO A 94 -9.16 14.50 11.10
N THR A 95 -9.23 13.86 12.27
CA THR A 95 -9.74 12.50 12.44
C THR A 95 -11.13 12.29 11.83
N THR A 96 -12.01 13.29 11.92
CA THR A 96 -13.36 13.26 11.32
C THR A 96 -13.32 13.22 9.81
N ILE A 97 -12.45 14.02 9.18
CA ILE A 97 -12.26 14.03 7.72
C ILE A 97 -11.68 12.70 7.28
N PHE A 98 -10.65 12.20 7.97
CA PHE A 98 -10.06 10.90 7.65
C PHE A 98 -11.10 9.78 7.73
N ALA A 99 -11.90 9.73 8.82
CA ALA A 99 -12.97 8.75 8.97
C ALA A 99 -13.96 8.76 7.80
N SER A 100 -14.37 9.95 7.34
CA SER A 100 -15.26 10.09 6.19
C SER A 100 -14.60 9.69 4.86
N LEU A 101 -13.28 9.83 4.75
CA LEU A 101 -12.52 9.45 3.54
C LEU A 101 -12.28 7.93 3.44
N VAL A 102 -12.13 7.21 4.56
CA VAL A 102 -11.79 5.78 4.54
C VAL A 102 -12.69 4.94 3.62
N PRO A 103 -14.04 5.03 3.68
CA PRO A 103 -14.90 4.24 2.79
C PRO A 103 -14.61 4.48 1.31
N TRP A 104 -14.32 5.74 0.94
CA TRP A 104 -13.97 6.10 -0.43
C TRP A 104 -12.59 5.59 -0.84
N LEU A 105 -11.61 5.60 0.06
CA LEU A 105 -10.27 5.07 -0.18
C LEU A 105 -10.31 3.54 -0.39
N ILE A 106 -11.13 2.84 0.40
CA ILE A 106 -11.35 1.41 0.24
C ILE A 106 -12.09 1.14 -1.08
N LEU A 107 -13.19 1.86 -1.35
CA LEU A 107 -13.94 1.71 -2.60
C LEU A 107 -13.04 1.93 -3.83
N PHE A 108 -12.20 2.96 -3.79
CA PHE A 108 -11.24 3.24 -4.86
C PHE A 108 -10.27 2.07 -5.07
N ALA A 109 -9.63 1.59 -4.00
CA ALA A 109 -8.72 0.44 -4.08
C ALA A 109 -9.43 -0.82 -4.60
N THR A 110 -10.66 -1.09 -4.16
CA THR A 110 -11.48 -2.22 -4.61
C THR A 110 -11.88 -2.10 -6.07
N VAL A 111 -12.28 -0.92 -6.55
CA VAL A 111 -12.64 -0.70 -7.95
C VAL A 111 -11.42 -0.86 -8.84
N VAL A 112 -10.28 -0.28 -8.47
CA VAL A 112 -9.02 -0.45 -9.22
C VAL A 112 -8.60 -1.91 -9.26
N PHE A 113 -8.71 -2.63 -8.13
CA PHE A 113 -8.45 -4.06 -8.08
C PHE A 113 -9.39 -4.85 -9.01
N ALA A 114 -10.70 -4.58 -8.92
CA ALA A 114 -11.71 -5.27 -9.71
C ALA A 114 -11.48 -5.04 -11.21
N ILE A 115 -11.18 -3.80 -11.62
CA ILE A 115 -10.82 -3.49 -13.02
C ILE A 115 -9.54 -4.25 -13.40
N GLY A 116 -8.49 -4.19 -12.59
CA GLY A 116 -7.22 -4.86 -12.90
C GLY A 116 -7.33 -6.38 -13.00
N HIS A 117 -8.24 -7.00 -12.22
CA HIS A 117 -8.42 -8.45 -12.20
C HIS A 117 -9.43 -8.95 -13.23
N PHE A 118 -10.55 -8.25 -13.43
CA PHE A 118 -11.66 -8.70 -14.27
C PHE A 118 -11.68 -8.08 -15.67
N ALA A 119 -10.92 -7.01 -15.94
CA ALA A 119 -10.90 -6.44 -17.27
C ALA A 119 -10.23 -7.38 -18.29
N PRO A 120 -10.79 -7.52 -19.51
CA PRO A 120 -10.20 -8.34 -20.55
C PRO A 120 -8.83 -7.78 -20.94
N VAL A 121 -7.83 -8.67 -21.04
CA VAL A 121 -6.42 -8.34 -21.30
C VAL A 121 -6.24 -7.42 -22.52
N GLY A 122 -7.09 -7.57 -23.55
CA GLY A 122 -7.09 -6.73 -24.75
C GLY A 122 -7.56 -5.29 -24.57
N ALA A 123 -8.38 -4.99 -23.55
CA ALA A 123 -8.80 -3.63 -23.22
C ALA A 123 -7.68 -2.85 -22.52
N ILE A 124 -6.93 -3.53 -21.64
CA ILE A 124 -5.77 -2.96 -20.93
C ILE A 124 -4.62 -2.66 -21.92
N GLN A 125 -4.46 -3.49 -22.96
CA GLN A 125 -3.42 -3.31 -24.00
C GLN A 125 -3.49 -1.97 -24.75
N ARG A 126 -4.67 -1.34 -24.84
CA ARG A 126 -4.82 -0.05 -25.53
C ARG A 126 -4.41 1.16 -24.66
N ILE A 127 -4.22 0.95 -23.35
CA ILE A 127 -3.94 1.99 -22.36
C ILE A 127 -2.50 1.85 -21.84
N GLN A 128 -1.55 1.47 -22.71
CA GLN A 128 -0.15 1.42 -22.33
C GLN A 128 0.40 2.83 -22.08
N LEU A 129 0.72 3.14 -20.82
CA LEU A 129 1.38 4.39 -20.46
C LEU A 129 2.88 4.24 -20.69
N GLY A 130 3.48 5.16 -21.45
CA GLY A 130 4.93 5.21 -21.61
C GLY A 130 5.67 5.49 -20.29
N PRO A 131 6.97 5.17 -20.18
CA PRO A 131 7.71 5.14 -18.91
C PRO A 131 7.69 6.46 -18.12
N ARG A 132 7.72 7.61 -18.81
CA ARG A 132 7.63 8.93 -18.17
C ARG A 132 6.23 9.26 -17.65
N ARG A 133 5.18 8.81 -18.36
CA ARG A 133 3.79 9.05 -17.97
C ARG A 133 3.37 8.17 -16.80
N ALA A 134 4.06 7.04 -16.60
CA ALA A 134 3.88 6.13 -15.47
C ALA A 134 4.33 6.72 -14.11
N LEU A 135 5.20 7.72 -14.10
CA LEU A 135 5.72 8.32 -12.86
C LEU A 135 4.64 9.05 -12.05
N VAL A 136 3.72 9.74 -12.72
CA VAL A 136 2.64 10.50 -12.05
C VAL A 136 1.69 9.56 -11.28
N PRO A 137 1.08 8.52 -11.88
CA PRO A 137 0.24 7.60 -11.13
C PRO A 137 1.01 6.84 -10.05
N LEU A 138 2.27 6.48 -10.27
CA LEU A 138 3.10 5.87 -9.22
C LEU A 138 3.36 6.80 -8.04
N PHE A 139 3.57 8.09 -8.29
CA PHE A 139 3.72 9.08 -7.23
C PHE A 139 2.44 9.27 -6.42
N LEU A 140 1.28 9.33 -7.10
CA LEU A 140 -0.01 9.41 -6.42
C LEU A 140 -0.30 8.15 -5.59
N ILE A 141 0.04 6.97 -6.10
CA ILE A 141 -0.06 5.71 -5.35
C ILE A 141 0.90 5.71 -4.17
N ALA A 142 2.10 6.28 -4.31
CA ALA A 142 3.04 6.42 -3.20
C ALA A 142 2.50 7.33 -2.08
N ILE A 143 1.87 8.46 -2.44
CA ILE A 143 1.18 9.34 -1.47
C ILE A 143 0.04 8.59 -0.79
N TYR A 144 -0.81 7.89 -1.56
CA TYR A 144 -1.87 7.05 -1.01
C TYR A 144 -1.33 5.99 -0.03
N GLY A 145 -0.18 5.39 -0.38
CA GLY A 145 0.50 4.40 0.44
C GLY A 145 0.99 4.91 1.78
N GLY A 146 1.56 6.11 1.79
CA GLY A 146 1.95 6.78 3.02
C GLY A 146 0.75 7.22 3.86
N TYR A 147 -0.33 7.64 3.20
CA TYR A 147 -1.51 8.19 3.86
C TYR A 147 -2.39 7.10 4.50
N PHE A 148 -2.82 6.10 3.72
CA PHE A 148 -3.72 5.04 4.17
C PHE A 148 -3.05 3.67 4.15
N GLY A 149 -2.26 3.38 3.12
CA GLY A 149 -1.56 2.10 2.97
C GLY A 149 -2.47 0.90 2.67
N GLY A 150 -3.76 0.95 3.00
CA GLY A 150 -4.69 -0.15 2.76
C GLY A 150 -4.99 -0.39 1.29
N GLY A 151 -4.80 -1.64 0.84
CA GLY A 151 -5.06 -2.00 -0.56
C GLY A 151 -4.03 -1.47 -1.57
N ILE A 152 -2.91 -0.90 -1.10
CA ILE A 152 -1.87 -0.39 -2.00
C ILE A 152 -1.28 -1.46 -2.90
N GLY A 153 -1.20 -2.72 -2.43
CA GLY A 153 -0.71 -3.81 -3.25
C GLY A 153 -1.53 -3.99 -4.52
N PHE A 154 -2.84 -3.78 -4.45
CA PHE A 154 -3.73 -3.84 -5.60
C PHE A 154 -3.52 -2.65 -6.56
N LEU A 155 -3.37 -1.44 -6.01
CA LEU A 155 -3.09 -0.23 -6.80
C LEU A 155 -1.77 -0.36 -7.57
N MET A 156 -0.74 -0.90 -6.92
CA MET A 156 0.56 -1.12 -7.54
C MET A 156 0.50 -2.17 -8.66
N LEU A 157 -0.18 -3.30 -8.43
CA LEU A 157 -0.34 -4.31 -9.47
C LEU A 157 -1.14 -3.77 -10.66
N ALA A 158 -2.21 -3.02 -10.42
CA ALA A 158 -2.99 -2.38 -11.48
C ALA A 158 -2.18 -1.31 -12.25
N ALA A 159 -1.33 -0.54 -11.57
CA ALA A 159 -0.44 0.40 -12.23
C ALA A 159 0.58 -0.34 -13.12
N PHE A 160 1.18 -1.42 -12.62
CA PHE A 160 2.15 -2.20 -13.38
C PHE A 160 1.53 -2.90 -14.60
N THR A 161 0.29 -3.38 -14.51
CA THR A 161 -0.41 -3.95 -15.69
C THR A 161 -0.67 -2.87 -16.75
N LEU A 162 -1.03 -1.65 -16.34
CA LEU A 162 -1.16 -0.49 -17.25
C LEU A 162 0.17 -0.06 -17.87
N PHE A 163 1.30 -0.35 -17.22
CA PHE A 163 2.64 -0.11 -17.77
C PHE A 163 3.11 -1.23 -18.69
N GLY A 164 2.29 -2.27 -18.89
CA GLY A 164 2.60 -3.39 -19.78
C GLY A 164 3.40 -4.52 -19.14
N MET A 165 3.63 -4.49 -17.82
CA MET A 165 4.26 -5.61 -17.12
C MET A 165 3.31 -6.82 -17.11
N ARG A 166 3.85 -8.01 -17.39
CA ARG A 166 3.09 -9.27 -17.45
C ARG A 166 3.65 -10.36 -16.55
N ASP A 167 4.91 -10.25 -16.16
CA ASP A 167 5.53 -11.17 -15.23
C ASP A 167 5.06 -10.84 -13.80
N ILE A 168 4.14 -11.64 -13.29
CA ILE A 168 3.57 -11.52 -11.94
C ILE A 168 4.66 -11.60 -10.87
N HIS A 169 5.71 -12.39 -11.08
CA HIS A 169 6.81 -12.51 -10.13
C HIS A 169 7.67 -11.25 -10.09
N ALA A 170 7.97 -10.67 -11.25
CA ALA A 170 8.68 -9.39 -11.32
C ALA A 170 7.84 -8.24 -10.74
N MET A 171 6.55 -8.17 -11.08
CA MET A 171 5.61 -7.18 -10.54
C MET A 171 5.49 -7.28 -9.02
N ASN A 172 5.33 -8.50 -8.48
CA ASN A 172 5.25 -8.70 -7.04
C ASN A 172 6.56 -8.33 -6.34
N GLY A 173 7.71 -8.62 -6.94
CA GLY A 173 8.99 -8.20 -6.39
C GLY A 173 9.13 -6.68 -6.30
N LEU A 174 8.90 -5.98 -7.42
CA LEU A 174 8.94 -4.52 -7.46
C LEU A 174 7.90 -3.89 -6.52
N LYS A 175 6.68 -4.43 -6.48
CA LYS A 175 5.62 -4.03 -5.55
C LYS A 175 6.13 -4.09 -4.11
N MET A 176 6.66 -5.23 -3.69
CA MET A 176 7.12 -5.43 -2.31
C MET A 176 8.25 -4.47 -1.95
N GLY A 177 9.18 -4.20 -2.87
CA GLY A 177 10.23 -3.21 -2.66
C GLY A 177 9.67 -1.79 -2.45
N LEU A 178 8.83 -1.32 -3.37
CA LEU A 178 8.29 0.04 -3.34
C LEU A 178 7.31 0.25 -2.19
N VAL A 179 6.39 -0.69 -1.95
CA VAL A 179 5.47 -0.66 -0.80
C VAL A 179 6.26 -0.74 0.51
N GLY A 180 7.34 -1.52 0.56
CA GLY A 180 8.24 -1.59 1.70
C GLY A 180 8.82 -0.23 2.06
N VAL A 181 9.35 0.51 1.10
CA VAL A 181 9.90 1.86 1.32
C VAL A 181 8.83 2.83 1.81
N MET A 182 7.65 2.85 1.18
CA MET A 182 6.53 3.70 1.62
C MET A 182 6.13 3.38 3.05
N THR A 183 6.02 2.09 3.37
CA THR A 183 5.64 1.61 4.71
C THR A 183 6.68 1.98 5.75
N ILE A 184 7.98 1.79 5.48
CA ILE A 184 9.07 2.21 6.37
C ILE A 184 8.96 3.70 6.67
N THR A 185 8.77 4.49 5.63
CA THR A 185 8.68 5.95 5.75
C THR A 185 7.48 6.36 6.60
N ALA A 186 6.32 5.74 6.38
CA ALA A 186 5.12 5.97 7.16
C ALA A 186 5.30 5.55 8.63
N VAL A 187 5.84 4.35 8.88
CA VAL A 187 6.12 3.84 10.23
C VAL A 187 7.04 4.78 11.01
N VAL A 188 8.16 5.19 10.42
CA VAL A 188 9.08 6.15 11.06
C VAL A 188 8.37 7.45 11.41
N THR A 189 7.55 7.96 10.48
CA THR A 189 6.79 9.20 10.67
C THR A 189 5.74 9.07 11.79
N PHE A 190 5.00 7.97 11.83
CA PHE A 190 3.95 7.73 12.83
C PHE A 190 4.51 7.47 14.23
N ILE A 191 5.64 6.73 14.32
CA ILE A 191 6.34 6.52 15.59
C ILE A 191 6.87 7.86 16.11
N ALA A 192 7.52 8.66 15.25
CA ALA A 192 8.04 9.99 15.65
C ALA A 192 6.92 10.94 16.11
N ALA A 193 5.70 10.80 15.56
CA ALA A 193 4.53 11.58 15.97
C ALA A 193 3.78 11.02 17.19
N ASN A 194 4.21 9.89 17.77
CA ASN A 194 3.55 9.20 18.90
C ASN A 194 2.05 8.87 18.66
N VAL A 195 1.68 8.52 17.43
CA VAL A 195 0.30 8.13 17.07
C VAL A 195 0.09 6.61 16.99
N VAL A 196 1.10 5.81 17.39
CA VAL A 196 1.05 4.35 17.36
C VAL A 196 0.64 3.82 18.74
N ARG A 197 -0.40 2.98 18.78
CA ARG A 197 -0.96 2.38 20.01
C ARG A 197 -1.14 0.87 19.95
#